data_AF-K1TVL5-F1
#
_entry.id   AF-K1TVL5-F1
#
_cell.length_a   1.000
_cell.length_b   1.000
_cell.length_c   1.000
_cell.angle_alpha   90.00
_cell.angle_beta   90.00
_cell.angle_gamma   90.00
#
_symmetry.space_group_name_H-M   'P 1'
#
loop_
_entity.id
_entity.type
_entity.pdbx_description
1 polymer ?
#
loop_
_entity_poly.entity_id
_entity_poly.type
_entity_poly.pdbx_seq_one_letter_code
_entity_poly.pdbx_strand_id
1 'polypeptide(L)'
;TSQTFNGFTAEQRAADHTDVIMKLSEFPYGAHHYPQLRDAIKRIESQPILLPFKLKKQTLYRKFACLFKSEIYQDRHKNWMVKFRFDNNVIRFFYSYEKGVSHIDLNAIKQCRSASSIKLYIIMNCWGAKGFTICKTAHFQQLMHGRADYYKTWSELDRKCLVTACKDLKRLYQNHIIDQYLTYKPFFLEEGEKVKHH
;
A
#
# COMPACT_ATOMS: atom_id res chain seq x y z
N THR A 1 18.42 -19.39 6.78
CA THR A 1 17.49 -19.43 7.92
C THR A 1 16.89 -18.05 8.06
N SER A 2 15.64 -17.87 7.61
CA SER A 2 14.92 -16.60 7.76
C SER A 2 14.85 -16.28 9.25
N GLN A 3 15.25 -15.08 9.66
CA GLN A 3 15.02 -14.62 11.03
C GLN A 3 13.51 -14.68 11.29
N THR A 4 13.09 -15.65 12.10
CA THR A 4 11.70 -15.78 12.52
C THR A 4 11.40 -14.57 13.39
N PHE A 5 10.46 -13.74 12.96
CA PHE A 5 9.87 -12.74 13.84
C PHE A 5 9.34 -13.45 15.10
N ASN A 6 10.05 -13.27 16.22
CA ASN A 6 9.75 -13.90 17.52
C ASN A 6 9.00 -12.95 18.46
N GLY A 7 8.49 -11.83 17.95
CA GLY A 7 7.89 -10.75 18.74
C GLY A 7 6.49 -11.03 19.33
N PHE A 8 5.99 -12.26 19.26
CA PHE A 8 4.70 -12.62 19.85
C PHE A 8 4.83 -12.96 21.33
N THR A 9 3.86 -12.54 22.14
CA THR A 9 3.72 -13.01 23.53
C THR A 9 3.38 -14.51 23.59
N ALA A 10 3.47 -15.13 24.77
CA ALA A 10 3.11 -16.54 24.93
C ALA A 10 1.63 -16.80 24.57
N GLU A 11 0.76 -15.87 24.96
CA GLU A 11 -0.68 -15.93 24.71
C GLU A 11 -0.97 -15.82 23.20
N GLN A 12 -0.32 -14.88 22.52
CA GLN A 12 -0.48 -14.72 21.06
C GLN A 12 -0.03 -15.96 20.31
N ARG A 13 1.06 -16.61 20.74
CA ARG A 13 1.53 -17.87 20.12
C ARG A 13 0.54 -19.01 20.35
N ALA A 14 0.00 -19.14 21.57
CA ALA A 14 -0.99 -20.16 21.88
C ALA A 14 -2.30 -19.96 21.10
N ALA A 15 -2.69 -18.70 20.87
CA ALA A 15 -3.91 -18.35 20.15
C ALA A 15 -3.75 -18.36 18.61
N ASP A 16 -2.52 -18.40 18.10
CA ASP A 16 -2.14 -18.25 16.68
C ASP A 16 -2.64 -16.95 16.00
N HIS A 17 -2.98 -15.94 16.80
CA HIS A 17 -3.38 -14.63 16.30
C HIS A 17 -3.00 -13.51 17.25
N THR A 18 -3.03 -12.30 16.71
CA THR A 18 -2.85 -11.05 17.45
C THR A 18 -4.10 -10.19 17.25
N ASP A 19 -4.75 -9.83 18.35
CA ASP A 19 -5.91 -8.94 18.35
C ASP A 19 -5.47 -7.50 18.65
N VAL A 20 -5.91 -6.54 17.83
CA VAL A 20 -5.74 -5.09 18.05
C VAL A 20 -7.13 -4.47 18.19
N ILE A 21 -7.40 -3.87 19.36
CA ILE A 21 -8.70 -3.27 19.68
C ILE A 21 -8.53 -1.77 19.80
N MET A 22 -9.38 -1.00 19.12
CA MET A 22 -9.35 0.46 19.16
C MET A 22 -10.75 1.06 18.97
N LYS A 23 -10.93 2.31 19.41
CA LYS A 23 -12.14 3.08 19.12
C LYS A 23 -12.14 3.54 17.66
N LEU A 24 -13.31 3.64 17.03
CA LEU A 24 -13.41 4.27 15.71
C LEU A 24 -13.01 5.76 15.72
N SER A 25 -13.06 6.41 16.89
CA SER A 25 -12.63 7.81 17.06
C SER A 25 -11.11 8.01 16.96
N GLU A 26 -10.31 6.94 17.06
CA GLU A 26 -8.87 7.01 16.85
C GLU A 26 -8.52 7.22 15.38
N PHE A 27 -9.45 6.94 14.46
CA PHE A 27 -9.30 7.33 13.07
C PHE A 27 -9.52 8.84 12.93
N PRO A 28 -8.81 9.53 12.03
CA PRO A 28 -8.90 10.98 11.87
C PRO A 28 -10.17 11.44 11.14
N TYR A 29 -11.30 10.76 11.40
CA TYR A 29 -12.59 10.99 10.77
C TYR A 29 -13.66 11.22 11.83
N GLY A 30 -14.54 12.20 11.60
CA GLY A 30 -15.67 12.46 12.49
C GLY A 30 -16.69 11.32 12.51
N ALA A 31 -17.54 11.28 13.55
CA ALA A 31 -18.53 10.21 13.74
C ALA A 31 -19.50 10.01 12.56
N HIS A 32 -19.79 11.05 11.80
CA HIS A 32 -20.60 10.99 10.58
C HIS A 32 -19.98 10.12 9.47
N HIS A 33 -18.68 9.82 9.55
CA HIS A 33 -17.96 8.94 8.62
C HIS A 33 -17.85 7.48 9.10
N TYR A 34 -18.36 7.15 10.29
CA TYR A 34 -18.28 5.79 10.82
C TYR A 34 -18.94 4.75 9.91
N PRO A 35 -20.10 4.99 9.27
CA PRO A 35 -20.65 4.03 8.31
C PRO A 35 -19.64 3.70 7.20
N GLN A 36 -19.04 4.71 6.56
CA GLN A 36 -18.07 4.53 5.49
C GLN A 36 -16.79 3.83 5.98
N LEU A 37 -16.35 4.12 7.21
CA LEU A 37 -15.19 3.48 7.81
C LEU A 37 -15.44 1.99 8.09
N ARG A 38 -16.60 1.64 8.64
CA ARG A 38 -16.99 0.24 8.85
C ARG A 38 -17.06 -0.53 7.53
N ASP A 39 -17.65 0.07 6.50
CA ASP A 39 -17.70 -0.52 5.15
C ASP A 39 -16.30 -0.70 4.57
N ALA A 40 -15.41 0.28 4.74
CA ALA A 40 -14.02 0.20 4.28
C ALA A 40 -13.27 -0.95 4.98
N ILE A 41 -13.42 -1.09 6.30
CA ILE A 41 -12.83 -2.18 7.08
C ILE A 41 -13.31 -3.54 6.54
N LYS A 42 -14.61 -3.69 6.30
CA LYS A 42 -15.18 -4.93 5.75
C LYS A 42 -14.76 -5.21 4.31
N ARG A 43 -14.59 -4.17 3.50
CA ARG A 43 -14.00 -4.31 2.15
C ARG A 43 -12.55 -4.77 2.20
N ILE A 44 -11.73 -4.27 3.13
CA ILE A 44 -10.33 -4.72 3.27
C ILE A 44 -10.29 -6.18 3.72
N GLU A 45 -11.12 -6.55 4.68
CA GLU A 45 -11.24 -7.93 5.17
C GLU A 45 -11.62 -8.94 4.08
N SER A 46 -12.39 -8.53 3.06
CA SER A 46 -12.85 -9.43 2.00
C SER A 46 -11.84 -9.66 0.88
N GLN A 47 -10.73 -8.92 0.87
CA GLN A 47 -9.74 -8.98 -0.22
C GLN A 47 -8.54 -9.86 0.13
N PRO A 48 -8.14 -10.79 -0.75
CA PRO A 48 -6.90 -11.53 -0.57
C PRO A 48 -5.69 -10.61 -0.71
N ILE A 49 -4.63 -10.94 0.02
CA ILE A 49 -3.36 -10.21 -0.04
C ILE A 49 -2.23 -11.11 -0.51
N LEU A 50 -1.26 -10.51 -1.19
CA LEU A 50 -0.01 -11.15 -1.61
C LEU A 50 1.13 -10.49 -0.86
N LEU A 51 1.74 -11.22 0.07
CA LEU A 51 2.88 -10.71 0.83
C LEU A 51 4.19 -11.24 0.23
N PRO A 52 5.14 -10.35 -0.12
CA PRO A 52 6.42 -10.76 -0.64
C PRO A 52 7.31 -11.32 0.49
N PHE A 53 8.11 -12.33 0.17
CA PHE A 53 9.16 -12.84 1.05
C PHE A 53 10.40 -13.19 0.23
N LYS A 54 11.59 -13.12 0.85
CA LYS A 54 12.84 -13.50 0.19
C LYS A 54 13.15 -14.96 0.45
N LEU A 55 13.53 -15.66 -0.61
CA LEU A 55 14.15 -16.97 -0.55
C LEU A 55 15.49 -16.91 -1.30
N LYS A 56 16.60 -16.88 -0.57
CA LYS A 56 17.94 -16.65 -1.13
C LYS A 56 17.97 -15.33 -1.93
N LYS A 57 18.19 -15.39 -3.25
CA LYS A 57 18.23 -14.24 -4.17
C LYS A 57 16.89 -13.94 -4.85
N GLN A 58 15.85 -14.73 -4.61
CA GLN A 58 14.54 -14.57 -5.27
C GLN A 58 13.52 -13.92 -4.34
N THR A 59 12.68 -13.05 -4.88
CA THR A 59 11.47 -12.56 -4.20
C THR A 59 10.30 -13.42 -4.64
N LEU A 60 9.67 -14.12 -3.70
CA LEU A 60 8.46 -14.92 -3.90
C LEU A 60 7.28 -14.24 -3.22
N TYR A 61 6.06 -14.70 -3.51
CA TYR A 61 4.83 -14.14 -2.95
C TYR A 61 4.00 -15.24 -2.30
N ARG A 62 3.50 -14.98 -1.09
CA ARG A 62 2.54 -15.85 -0.43
C ARG A 62 1.17 -15.20 -0.44
N LYS A 63 0.17 -15.94 -0.91
CA LYS A 63 -1.24 -15.51 -0.89
C LYS A 63 -1.87 -15.83 0.46
N PHE A 64 -2.59 -14.87 1.00
CA PHE A 64 -3.44 -15.02 2.17
C PHE A 64 -4.88 -14.61 1.80
N ALA A 65 -5.86 -15.20 2.47
CA ALA A 65 -7.27 -14.94 2.21
C ALA A 65 -7.67 -13.49 2.55
N CYS A 66 -7.04 -12.90 3.56
CA CYS A 66 -7.27 -11.52 4.01
C CYS A 66 -6.08 -11.02 4.84
N LEU A 67 -6.02 -9.70 5.06
CA LEU A 67 -5.04 -9.08 5.96
C LEU A 67 -5.38 -9.31 7.44
N PHE A 68 -6.65 -9.17 7.79
CA PHE A 68 -7.19 -9.38 9.13
C PHE A 68 -8.66 -9.82 9.02
N LYS A 69 -9.18 -10.37 10.10
CA LYS A 69 -10.61 -10.44 10.38
C LYS A 69 -11.02 -9.28 11.27
N SER A 70 -12.26 -8.81 11.17
CA SER A 70 -12.72 -7.68 11.96
C SER A 70 -14.04 -7.95 12.68
N GLU A 71 -14.14 -7.47 13.91
CA GLU A 71 -15.39 -7.39 14.67
C GLU A 71 -15.63 -5.93 15.04
N ILE A 72 -16.83 -5.43 14.74
CA ILE A 72 -17.20 -4.03 14.99
C ILE A 72 -18.41 -4.06 15.92
N TYR A 73 -18.30 -3.39 17.06
CA TYR A 73 -19.30 -3.44 18.13
C TYR A 73 -19.35 -2.13 18.90
N GLN A 74 -20.33 -1.98 19.80
CA GLN A 74 -20.36 -0.88 20.76
C GLN A 74 -19.95 -1.39 22.14
N ASP A 75 -19.08 -0.65 22.83
CA ASP A 75 -18.74 -0.94 24.22
C ASP A 75 -19.87 -0.54 25.19
N ARG A 76 -19.66 -0.78 26.49
CA ARG A 76 -20.63 -0.43 27.55
C ARG A 76 -20.95 1.06 27.62
N HIS A 77 -20.08 1.91 27.07
CA HIS A 77 -20.21 3.36 27.02
C HIS A 77 -20.77 3.85 25.66
N LYS A 78 -21.26 2.93 24.82
CA LYS A 78 -21.77 3.19 23.46
C LYS A 78 -20.70 3.74 22.49
N ASN A 79 -19.41 3.60 22.81
CA ASN A 79 -18.34 3.90 21.87
C ASN A 79 -18.29 2.82 20.80
N TRP A 80 -18.17 3.22 19.54
CA TRP A 80 -17.88 2.28 18.47
C TRP A 80 -16.44 1.78 18.57
N MET A 81 -16.29 0.47 18.68
CA MET A 81 -15.03 -0.25 18.75
C MET A 81 -14.83 -1.08 17.50
N VAL A 82 -13.58 -1.31 17.14
CA VAL A 82 -13.17 -2.32 16.18
C VAL A 82 -12.08 -3.19 16.79
N LYS A 83 -12.23 -4.50 16.62
CA LYS A 83 -11.24 -5.51 16.91
C LYS A 83 -10.72 -6.07 15.60
N PHE A 84 -9.45 -5.85 15.32
CA PHE A 84 -8.74 -6.47 14.19
C PHE A 84 -7.99 -7.71 14.68
N ARG A 85 -8.31 -8.86 14.08
CA ARG A 85 -7.62 -10.12 14.35
C ARG A 85 -6.68 -10.45 13.19
N PHE A 86 -5.40 -10.44 13.47
CA PHE A 86 -4.35 -10.78 12.52
C PHE A 86 -3.84 -12.19 12.80
N ASP A 87 -3.84 -13.05 11.79
CA ASP A 87 -3.17 -14.36 11.85
C ASP A 87 -1.66 -14.13 12.05
N ASN A 88 -1.05 -14.86 12.99
CA ASN A 88 0.36 -14.67 13.29
C ASN A 88 1.27 -14.98 12.08
N ASN A 89 0.86 -15.85 11.16
CA ASN A 89 1.58 -16.09 9.92
C ASN A 89 1.49 -14.90 8.97
N VAL A 90 0.37 -14.19 8.90
CA VAL A 90 0.28 -12.94 8.14
C VAL A 90 1.26 -11.91 8.71
N ILE A 91 1.28 -11.72 10.03
CA ILE A 91 2.20 -10.81 10.72
C ILE A 91 3.66 -11.20 10.47
N ARG A 92 4.00 -12.49 10.61
CA ARG A 92 5.36 -12.98 10.33
C ARG A 92 5.81 -12.60 8.94
N PHE A 93 4.97 -12.82 7.93
CA PHE A 93 5.31 -12.45 6.55
C PHE A 93 5.46 -10.93 6.41
N PHE A 94 4.55 -10.16 7.01
CA PHE A 94 4.58 -8.70 6.96
C PHE A 94 5.87 -8.11 7.55
N TYR A 95 6.31 -8.60 8.71
CA TYR A 95 7.53 -8.10 9.37
C TYR A 95 8.83 -8.79 8.95
N SER A 96 8.76 -9.94 8.28
CA SER A 96 9.96 -10.66 7.78
C SER A 96 10.61 -10.01 6.55
N TYR A 97 10.00 -8.97 5.97
CA TYR A 97 10.44 -8.46 4.68
C TYR A 97 11.67 -7.55 4.77
N GLU A 98 12.83 -8.11 4.42
CA GLU A 98 14.15 -7.47 4.45
C GLU A 98 14.40 -6.33 3.43
N LYS A 99 13.39 -5.75 2.75
CA LYS A 99 13.66 -4.65 1.79
C LYS A 99 13.67 -3.26 2.42
N GLY A 100 13.83 -3.19 3.73
CA GLY A 100 13.89 -1.95 4.49
C GLY A 100 12.52 -1.40 4.87
N VAL A 101 12.53 -0.51 5.85
CA VAL A 101 11.35 0.24 6.28
C VAL A 101 11.43 1.62 5.66
N SER A 102 10.32 2.11 5.12
CA SER A 102 10.19 3.50 4.67
C SER A 102 9.26 4.24 5.61
N HIS A 103 9.65 5.45 6.01
CA HIS A 103 8.81 6.33 6.81
C HIS A 103 7.84 7.06 5.89
N ILE A 104 6.56 6.97 6.21
CA ILE A 104 5.49 7.65 5.48
C ILE A 104 4.90 8.70 6.42
N ASP A 105 5.01 9.98 6.06
CA ASP A 105 4.43 11.06 6.85
C ASP A 105 2.91 11.12 6.63
N LEU A 106 2.16 10.91 7.70
CA LEU A 106 0.70 10.98 7.68
C LEU A 106 0.19 12.40 7.44
N ASN A 107 0.95 13.44 7.79
CA ASN A 107 0.60 14.82 7.45
C ASN A 107 0.66 15.04 5.93
N ALA A 108 1.70 14.55 5.26
CA ALA A 108 1.75 14.55 3.80
C ALA A 108 0.56 13.83 3.16
N ILE A 109 0.18 12.64 3.66
CA ILE A 109 -1.01 11.91 3.19
C ILE A 109 -2.28 12.76 3.31
N LYS A 110 -2.49 13.40 4.47
CA LYS A 110 -3.67 14.24 4.72
C LYS A 110 -3.77 15.44 3.80
N GLN A 111 -2.63 15.93 3.31
CA GLN A 111 -2.56 17.09 2.41
C GLN A 111 -2.57 16.74 0.92
N CYS A 112 -2.48 15.45 0.57
CA CYS A 112 -2.70 14.98 -0.80
C CYS A 112 -4.15 15.24 -1.25
N ARG A 113 -4.33 15.70 -2.48
CA ARG A 113 -5.65 16.04 -3.06
C ARG A 113 -6.35 14.87 -3.73
N SER A 114 -5.69 13.72 -3.88
CA SER A 114 -6.26 12.56 -4.55
C SER A 114 -5.67 11.24 -4.06
N ALA A 115 -6.40 10.14 -4.25
CA ALA A 115 -5.90 8.79 -4.00
C ALA A 115 -4.66 8.48 -4.86
N SER A 116 -4.58 9.00 -6.08
CA SER A 116 -3.40 8.87 -6.93
C SER A 116 -2.20 9.60 -6.33
N SER A 117 -2.37 10.81 -5.79
CA SER A 117 -1.31 11.53 -5.09
C SER A 117 -0.77 10.74 -3.89
N ILE A 118 -1.68 10.19 -3.07
CA ILE A 118 -1.31 9.37 -1.89
C ILE A 118 -0.49 8.15 -2.32
N LYS A 119 -0.97 7.40 -3.32
CA LYS A 119 -0.27 6.21 -3.81
C LYS A 119 1.07 6.54 -4.43
N LEU A 120 1.14 7.63 -5.20
CA LEU A 120 2.38 8.06 -5.81
C LEU A 120 3.40 8.51 -4.76
N TYR A 121 2.97 9.21 -3.70
CA TYR A 121 3.80 9.57 -2.56
C TYR A 121 4.37 8.32 -1.87
N ILE A 122 3.55 7.31 -1.59
CA ILE A 122 4.00 6.06 -0.97
C ILE A 122 4.99 5.34 -1.88
N ILE A 123 4.68 5.18 -3.16
CA ILE A 123 5.55 4.54 -4.15
C ILE A 123 6.90 5.25 -4.24
N MET A 124 6.90 6.58 -4.29
CA MET A 124 8.11 7.40 -4.30
C MET A 124 8.98 7.15 -3.08
N ASN A 125 8.42 7.14 -1.87
CA ASN A 125 9.18 6.88 -0.64
C ASN A 125 9.70 5.43 -0.56
N CYS A 126 9.00 4.47 -1.15
CA CYS A 126 9.49 3.11 -1.29
C CYS A 126 10.64 2.98 -2.31
N TRP A 127 10.75 3.90 -3.27
CA TRP A 127 11.79 3.91 -4.30
C TRP A 127 12.90 4.93 -4.06
N GLY A 128 12.71 5.87 -3.14
CA GLY A 128 13.62 6.99 -2.89
C GLY A 128 15.05 6.54 -2.61
N ALA A 129 15.23 5.44 -1.86
CA ALA A 129 16.55 4.86 -1.59
C ALA A 129 17.33 4.43 -2.85
N LYS A 130 16.67 4.23 -3.99
CA LYS A 130 17.30 3.86 -5.26
C LYS A 130 17.69 5.06 -6.13
N GLY A 131 17.22 6.26 -5.81
CA GLY A 131 17.39 7.48 -6.63
C GLY A 131 16.57 7.48 -7.93
N PHE A 132 16.51 6.36 -8.65
CA PHE A 132 15.63 6.16 -9.81
C PHE A 132 15.12 4.72 -9.89
N THR A 133 14.03 4.52 -10.62
CA THR A 133 13.56 3.17 -10.97
C THR A 133 12.95 3.16 -12.36
N ILE A 134 13.05 2.02 -13.04
CA ILE A 134 12.33 1.73 -14.27
C ILE A 134 11.25 0.71 -13.94
N CYS A 135 10.04 0.92 -14.44
CA CYS A 135 8.89 0.05 -14.18
C CYS A 135 8.07 -0.13 -15.45
N LYS A 136 7.63 -1.36 -15.72
CA LYS A 136 6.67 -1.63 -16.80
C LYS A 136 5.35 -0.94 -16.47
N THR A 137 4.71 -0.33 -17.47
CA THR A 137 3.41 0.35 -17.31
C THR A 137 2.38 -0.53 -16.60
N ALA A 138 2.25 -1.80 -17.02
CA ALA A 138 1.36 -2.76 -16.40
C ALA A 138 1.60 -2.94 -14.89
N HIS A 139 2.86 -3.05 -14.48
CA HIS A 139 3.21 -3.18 -13.06
C HIS A 139 2.94 -1.88 -12.30
N PHE A 140 3.24 -0.73 -12.90
CA PHE A 140 2.93 0.57 -12.31
C PHE A 140 1.43 0.76 -12.09
N GLN A 141 0.60 0.40 -13.07
CA GLN A 141 -0.86 0.44 -12.93
C GLN A 141 -1.35 -0.50 -11.82
N GLN A 142 -0.74 -1.68 -11.67
CA GLN A 142 -1.07 -2.59 -10.58
C GLN A 142 -0.78 -1.95 -9.21
N LEU A 143 0.33 -1.23 -9.06
CA LEU A 143 0.64 -0.49 -7.82
C LEU A 143 -0.34 0.67 -7.58
N MET A 144 -0.69 1.42 -8.63
CA MET A 144 -1.57 2.58 -8.51
C MET A 144 -3.06 2.24 -8.40
N HIS A 145 -3.50 1.12 -8.94
CA HIS A 145 -4.94 0.82 -9.12
C HIS A 145 -5.34 -0.61 -8.74
N GLY A 146 -4.39 -1.46 -8.33
CA GLY A 146 -4.65 -2.86 -8.01
C GLY A 146 -4.84 -3.77 -9.22
N ARG A 147 -4.83 -3.22 -10.45
CA ARG A 147 -4.98 -3.95 -11.71
C ARG A 147 -4.01 -3.42 -12.76
N ALA A 148 -3.46 -4.34 -13.57
CA ALA A 148 -2.41 -4.03 -14.53
C ALA A 148 -2.90 -3.27 -15.78
N ASP A 149 -4.22 -3.29 -16.03
CA ASP A 149 -4.90 -2.84 -17.24
C ASP A 149 -5.94 -1.73 -16.96
N TYR A 150 -5.77 -0.97 -15.87
CA TYR A 150 -6.75 0.04 -15.44
C TYR A 150 -7.03 1.08 -16.54
N TYR A 151 -5.99 1.64 -17.15
CA TYR A 151 -6.05 2.46 -18.34
C TYR A 151 -5.55 1.68 -19.54
N LYS A 152 -6.24 1.86 -20.68
CA LYS A 152 -5.93 1.14 -21.92
C LYS A 152 -4.69 1.68 -22.61
N THR A 153 -4.41 2.97 -22.45
CA THR A 153 -3.29 3.63 -23.11
C THR A 153 -2.41 4.39 -22.12
N TRP A 154 -1.14 4.58 -22.48
CA TRP A 154 -0.21 5.42 -21.72
C TRP A 154 -0.76 6.84 -21.55
N SER A 155 -1.29 7.44 -22.62
CA SER A 155 -1.81 8.82 -22.58
C SER A 155 -2.98 9.01 -21.60
N GLU A 156 -3.80 7.97 -21.40
CA GLU A 156 -4.85 8.01 -20.38
C GLU A 156 -4.29 7.94 -18.97
N LEU A 157 -3.37 7.01 -18.70
CA LEU A 157 -2.67 6.91 -17.41
C LEU A 157 -1.96 8.23 -17.08
N ASP A 158 -1.27 8.79 -18.07
CA ASP A 158 -0.53 10.03 -17.95
C ASP A 158 -1.43 11.20 -17.56
N ARG A 159 -2.41 11.51 -18.42
CA ARG A 159 -3.29 12.67 -18.25
C ARG A 159 -4.24 12.55 -17.06
N LYS A 160 -4.79 11.35 -16.80
CA LYS A 160 -5.82 11.16 -15.76
C LYS A 160 -5.24 10.88 -14.37
N CYS A 161 -3.99 10.42 -14.27
CA CYS A 161 -3.41 9.97 -13.00
C CYS A 161 -2.04 10.58 -12.71
N LEU A 162 -1.05 10.43 -13.60
CA LEU A 162 0.34 10.80 -13.31
C LEU A 162 0.55 12.31 -13.26
N VAL A 163 0.07 13.05 -14.27
CA VAL A 163 0.26 14.50 -14.36
C VAL A 163 -0.37 15.20 -13.15
N THR A 164 -1.58 14.80 -12.76
CA THR A 164 -2.31 15.38 -11.63
C THR A 164 -1.63 15.06 -10.30
N ALA A 165 -1.24 13.80 -10.09
CA ALA A 165 -0.52 13.39 -8.88
C ALA A 165 0.85 14.07 -8.76
N CYS A 166 1.64 14.14 -9.84
CA CYS A 166 2.95 14.80 -9.82
C CYS A 166 2.85 16.31 -9.55
N LYS A 167 1.86 17.00 -10.13
CA LYS A 167 1.60 18.41 -9.82
C LYS A 167 1.27 18.61 -8.35
N ASP A 168 0.50 17.71 -7.75
CA ASP A 168 0.15 17.78 -6.34
C ASP A 168 1.36 17.50 -5.43
N LEU A 169 2.19 16.49 -5.74
CA LEU A 169 3.44 16.26 -5.00
C LEU A 169 4.41 17.43 -5.11
N LYS A 170 4.54 18.03 -6.30
CA LYS A 170 5.35 19.25 -6.49
C LYS A 170 4.83 20.40 -5.62
N ARG A 171 3.51 20.58 -5.51
CA ARG A 171 2.91 21.57 -4.60
C ARG A 171 3.24 21.27 -3.14
N LEU A 172 3.17 20.01 -2.70
CA LEU A 172 3.53 19.62 -1.33
C LEU A 172 5.01 19.93 -1.04
N TYR A 173 5.89 19.67 -2.02
CA TYR A 173 7.31 20.00 -1.93
C TYR A 173 7.54 21.52 -1.81
N GLN A 174 6.88 22.31 -2.67
CA GLN A 174 6.97 23.78 -2.62
C GLN A 174 6.46 24.39 -1.31
N ASN A 175 5.56 23.70 -0.63
CA ASN A 175 5.02 24.10 0.67
C ASN A 175 5.81 23.52 1.86
N HIS A 176 6.97 22.90 1.63
CA HIS A 176 7.81 22.28 2.67
C HIS A 176 7.11 21.18 3.48
N ILE A 177 6.16 20.46 2.86
CA ILE A 177 5.45 19.33 3.48
C ILE A 177 6.19 18.01 3.22
N ILE A 178 6.89 17.91 2.10
CA ILE A 178 7.70 16.75 1.72
C ILE A 178 9.06 17.22 1.21
N ASP A 179 10.10 16.42 1.43
CA ASP A 179 11.49 16.78 1.09
C ASP A 179 11.86 16.50 -0.36
N GLN A 180 11.03 15.75 -1.09
CA GLN A 180 11.29 15.35 -2.47
C GLN A 180 9.99 15.12 -3.23
N TYR A 181 10.05 15.29 -4.55
CA TYR A 181 8.99 14.88 -5.47
C TYR A 181 9.64 14.21 -6.70
N LEU A 182 8.89 13.36 -7.39
CA LEU A 182 9.41 12.64 -8.55
C LEU A 182 9.15 13.37 -9.86
N THR A 183 10.00 13.09 -10.83
CA THR A 183 9.76 13.29 -12.26
C THR A 183 9.75 11.93 -12.95
N TYR A 184 9.12 11.84 -14.12
CA TYR A 184 9.09 10.61 -14.91
C TYR A 184 9.25 10.94 -16.39
N LYS A 185 9.75 9.96 -17.15
CA LYS A 185 9.84 10.01 -18.60
C LYS A 185 9.39 8.65 -19.16
N PRO A 186 8.48 8.60 -20.14
CA PRO A 186 8.17 7.35 -20.80
C PRO A 186 9.38 6.86 -21.58
N PHE A 187 9.63 5.55 -21.51
CA PHE A 187 10.64 4.87 -22.31
C PHE A 187 9.92 3.90 -23.25
N PHE A 188 10.03 4.17 -24.55
CA PHE A 188 9.53 3.28 -25.59
C PHE A 188 10.73 2.51 -26.12
N LEU A 189 10.69 1.18 -26.04
CA LEU A 189 11.66 0.35 -26.76
C LEU A 189 11.46 0.63 -28.24
N GLU A 190 12.52 1.02 -28.96
CA GLU A 190 12.48 1.04 -30.42
C GLU A 190 12.04 -0.35 -30.89
N GLU A 191 11.06 -0.39 -31.80
CA GLU A 191 10.69 -1.65 -32.45
C GLU A 191 11.96 -2.21 -33.09
N GLY A 192 12.47 -3.31 -32.53
CA GLY A 192 13.58 -4.04 -33.13
C GLY A 192 13.25 -4.28 -34.61
N GLU A 193 14.24 -4.05 -35.46
CA GLU A 193 14.15 -4.23 -36.91
C GLU A 193 13.27 -5.45 -37.23
N LYS A 194 12.18 -5.20 -37.97
CA LYS A 194 11.41 -6.27 -38.60
C LYS A 194 12.40 -7.02 -39.50
N VAL A 195 12.93 -8.14 -39.03
CA VAL A 195 13.67 -9.08 -39.88
C VAL A 195 12.65 -9.51 -40.93
N LYS A 196 12.79 -8.93 -42.12
CA LYS A 196 12.07 -9.37 -43.32
C LYS A 196 12.55 -10.79 -43.59
N HIS A 197 11.72 -11.77 -43.27
CA HIS A 197 11.88 -13.09 -43.86
C HIS A 197 11.60 -12.94 -45.36
N HIS A 198 12.68 -12.94 -46.14
CA HIS A 198 12.65 -13.20 -47.57
C HIS A 198 12.40 -14.68 -47.81
#